data_AF-E7GTS1-F1
#
_entry.id   AF-E7GTS1-F1
#
_cell.length_a   1.000
_cell.length_b   1.000
_cell.length_c   1.000
_cell.angle_alpha   90.00
_cell.angle_beta   90.00
_cell.angle_gamma   90.00
#
_symmetry.space_group_name_H-M   'P 1'
#
loop_
_entity.id
_entity.type
_entity.pdbx_description
1 polymer ?
#
loop_
_entity_poly.entity_id
_entity_poly.type
_entity_poly.pdbx_seq_one_letter_code
_entity_poly.pdbx_strand_id
1 'polypeptide(L)'
;MIERKSWEEFRNAGLLWWINMILHTFGWAITVDLKDGKIIDCYPARVKFRGFGEENNTEGYQKVSQYMRDNAGKLFEEAED
;
A
#
# COMPACT_ATOMS: atom_id res chain seq x y z
N MET A 1 12.78 12.88 -10.87
CA MET A 1 13.59 12.79 -9.61
C MET A 1 13.17 11.54 -8.85
N ILE A 2 14.07 10.81 -8.17
CA ILE A 2 13.70 9.61 -7.38
C ILE A 2 13.80 9.94 -5.89
N GLU A 3 12.68 9.84 -5.17
CA GLU A 3 12.64 10.00 -3.71
C GLU A 3 12.33 8.65 -3.05
N ARG A 4 13.21 8.16 -2.18
CA ARG A 4 13.00 6.90 -1.46
C ARG A 4 11.98 7.10 -0.33
N LYS A 5 10.91 6.31 -0.35
CA LYS A 5 9.93 6.20 0.75
C LYS A 5 10.16 4.95 1.59
N SER A 6 9.75 5.00 2.85
CA SER A 6 9.76 3.84 3.76
C SER A 6 8.57 2.92 3.50
N TRP A 7 8.69 1.67 3.98
CA TRP A 7 7.57 0.73 3.93
C TRP A 7 6.44 1.14 4.88
N GLU A 8 6.76 1.81 6.00
CA GLU A 8 5.75 2.40 6.89
C GLU A 8 4.91 3.44 6.17
N GLU A 9 5.53 4.38 5.44
CA GLU A 9 4.82 5.37 4.64
C GLU A 9 3.97 4.70 3.56
N PHE A 10 4.53 3.72 2.84
CA PHE A 10 3.81 2.97 1.81
C PHE A 10 2.58 2.23 2.36
N ARG A 11 2.71 1.63 3.55
CA ARG A 11 1.61 0.96 4.24
C ARG A 11 0.57 1.96 4.77
N ASN A 12 1.02 3.07 5.36
CA ASN A 12 0.13 4.09 5.95
C ASN A 12 -0.67 4.83 4.88
N ALA A 13 -0.10 5.03 3.69
CA ALA A 13 -0.80 5.55 2.52
C ALA A 13 -1.89 4.61 1.95
N GLY A 14 -1.98 3.37 2.46
CA GLY A 14 -2.90 2.35 1.94
C GLY A 14 -2.42 1.65 0.66
N LEU A 15 -1.27 2.05 0.11
CA LEU A 15 -0.74 1.51 -1.15
C LEU A 15 -0.32 0.04 -1.06
N LEU A 16 0.16 -0.40 0.12
CA LEU A 16 0.45 -1.82 0.34
C LEU A 16 -0.80 -2.70 0.19
N TRP A 17 -1.93 -2.27 0.73
CA TRP A 17 -3.21 -2.96 0.57
C TRP A 17 -3.67 -2.89 -0.90
N TRP A 18 -3.59 -1.70 -1.51
CA TRP A 18 -4.03 -1.47 -2.88
C TRP A 18 -3.31 -2.37 -3.89
N ILE A 19 -1.98 -2.47 -3.81
CA ILE A 19 -1.20 -3.33 -4.70
C ILE A 19 -1.45 -4.82 -4.41
N ASN A 20 -1.64 -5.18 -3.13
CA ASN A 20 -1.97 -6.56 -2.77
C ASN A 20 -3.34 -7.01 -3.31
N MET A 21 -4.30 -6.10 -3.54
CA MET A 21 -5.55 -6.45 -4.25
C MET A 21 -5.28 -7.06 -5.63
N ILE A 22 -4.33 -6.48 -6.37
CA ILE A 22 -3.92 -6.98 -7.69
C ILE A 22 -3.08 -8.25 -7.53
N LEU A 23 -2.06 -8.24 -6.66
CA LEU A 23 -1.15 -9.38 -6.49
C LEU A 23 -1.89 -10.65 -6.05
N HIS A 24 -2.93 -10.53 -5.21
CA HIS A 24 -3.75 -11.66 -4.77
C HIS A 24 -4.40 -12.39 -5.96
N THR A 25 -4.72 -11.72 -7.06
CA THR A 25 -5.27 -12.37 -8.28
C THR A 25 -4.26 -13.35 -8.90
N PHE A 26 -2.97 -13.01 -8.83
CA PHE A 26 -1.87 -13.87 -9.23
C PHE A 26 -1.46 -14.85 -8.13
N GLY A 27 -2.04 -14.75 -6.93
CA GLY A 27 -1.68 -15.49 -5.71
C GLY A 27 -0.33 -15.09 -5.12
N TRP A 28 0.04 -13.83 -5.29
CA TRP A 28 1.20 -13.22 -4.65
C TRP A 28 0.74 -12.18 -3.63
N ALA A 29 1.60 -11.85 -2.69
CA ALA A 29 1.43 -10.71 -1.81
C ALA A 29 2.80 -10.13 -1.46
N ILE A 30 2.86 -8.83 -1.21
CA ILE A 30 3.93 -8.22 -0.44
C ILE A 30 3.55 -8.36 1.03
N THR A 31 4.39 -9.05 1.78
CA THR A 31 4.24 -9.28 3.21
C THR A 31 5.15 -8.35 3.99
N VAL A 32 4.75 -8.02 5.23
CA VAL A 32 5.52 -7.16 6.12
C VAL A 32 5.65 -7.86 7.47
N ASP A 33 6.88 -8.02 7.93
CA ASP A 33 7.17 -8.55 9.27
C ASP A 33 7.27 -7.41 10.26
N LEU A 34 6.57 -7.57 11.38
CA LEU A 34 6.49 -6.56 12.43
C LEU A 34 7.20 -7.04 13.69
N LYS A 35 8.00 -6.15 14.27
CA LYS A 35 8.53 -6.28 15.63
C LYS A 35 8.20 -5.02 16.40
N ASP A 36 7.48 -5.17 17.52
CA ASP A 36 7.05 -4.05 18.37
C ASP A 36 6.32 -2.94 17.59
N GLY A 37 5.48 -3.34 16.63
CA GLY A 37 4.71 -2.43 15.77
C GLY A 37 5.49 -1.75 14.64
N LYS A 38 6.79 -2.01 14.51
CA LYS A 38 7.65 -1.47 13.44
C LYS A 38 7.92 -2.52 12.37
N ILE A 39 8.05 -2.08 11.12
CA ILE A 39 8.39 -2.99 10.02
C ILE A 39 9.88 -3.29 10.12
N ILE A 40 10.21 -4.58 10.16
CA ILE A 40 11.61 -5.06 10.17
C ILE A 40 12.01 -5.74 8.86
N ASP A 41 11.04 -6.24 8.10
CA ASP A 41 11.28 -6.82 6.78
C ASP A 41 10.03 -6.72 5.89
N CYS A 42 10.26 -6.74 4.59
CA CYS A 42 9.22 -6.75 3.56
C CYS A 42 9.65 -7.65 2.39
N TYR A 43 8.82 -8.62 2.04
CA TYR A 43 9.16 -9.57 0.98
C TYR A 43 7.92 -10.06 0.22
N PRO A 44 8.08 -10.43 -1.07
CA PRO A 44 7.02 -11.08 -1.81
C PRO A 44 6.83 -12.53 -1.32
N ALA A 45 5.59 -12.97 -1.23
CA ALA A 45 5.24 -14.32 -0.81
C ALA A 45 4.17 -14.93 -1.71
N ARG A 46 4.22 -16.26 -1.86
CA ARG A 46 3.14 -17.03 -2.45
C ARG A 46 1.98 -17.15 -1.46
N VAL A 47 0.78 -16.79 -1.88
CA VAL A 47 -0.42 -16.83 -1.03
C VAL A 47 -1.61 -17.50 -1.72
N LYS A 48 -2.55 -17.97 -0.89
CA LYS A 48 -3.84 -18.50 -1.34
C LYS A 48 -4.98 -17.48 -1.25
N PHE A 49 -4.71 -16.28 -0.71
CA PHE A 49 -5.69 -15.21 -0.61
C PHE A 49 -6.14 -14.72 -2.00
N ARG A 50 -7.40 -14.30 -2.10
CA ARG A 50 -8.05 -13.81 -3.33
C ARG A 50 -8.81 -12.51 -3.04
N GLY A 51 -8.14 -11.59 -2.35
CA GLY A 51 -8.71 -10.35 -1.84
C GLY A 51 -8.57 -10.23 -0.33
N PHE A 52 -9.20 -9.21 0.23
CA PHE A 52 -9.24 -8.93 1.66
C PHE A 52 -10.67 -8.91 2.18
N GLY A 53 -10.83 -9.04 3.51
CA GLY A 53 -12.12 -8.91 4.19
C GLY A 53 -12.66 -7.48 4.15
N GLU A 54 -13.95 -7.32 4.46
CA GLU A 54 -14.67 -6.05 4.38
C GLU A 54 -14.04 -4.94 5.23
N GLU A 55 -13.66 -5.25 6.47
CA GLU A 55 -13.01 -4.29 7.38
C GLU A 55 -11.69 -3.78 6.79
N ASN A 56 -10.86 -4.69 6.27
CA ASN A 56 -9.58 -4.34 5.65
C ASN A 56 -9.78 -3.52 4.37
N ASN A 57 -10.80 -3.85 3.57
CA ASN A 57 -11.14 -3.08 2.39
C ASN A 57 -11.57 -1.67 2.77
N THR A 58 -12.45 -1.54 3.78
CA THR A 58 -12.93 -0.25 4.28
C THR A 58 -11.77 0.64 4.74
N GLU A 59 -10.87 0.11 5.58
CA GLU A 59 -9.67 0.83 6.03
C GLU A 59 -8.75 1.20 4.86
N GLY A 60 -8.55 0.27 3.93
CA GLY A 60 -7.73 0.47 2.74
C GLY A 60 -8.23 1.60 1.85
N TYR A 61 -9.53 1.60 1.53
CA TYR A 61 -10.16 2.67 0.75
C TYR A 61 -10.06 4.02 1.45
N GLN A 62 -10.27 4.08 2.78
CA GLN A 62 -10.10 5.31 3.55
C GLN A 62 -8.67 5.85 3.44
N LYS A 63 -7.66 5.00 3.62
CA LYS A 63 -6.24 5.39 3.53
C LYS A 63 -5.84 5.89 2.15
N VAL A 64 -6.23 5.17 1.09
CA VAL A 64 -5.92 5.59 -0.29
C VAL A 64 -6.65 6.88 -0.64
N SER A 65 -7.92 7.02 -0.27
CA SER A 65 -8.68 8.26 -0.50
C SER A 65 -8.04 9.46 0.20
N GLN A 66 -7.58 9.24 1.43
CA GLN A 66 -6.86 10.24 2.23
C GLN A 66 -5.53 10.62 1.55
N TYR A 67 -4.73 9.64 1.10
CA TYR A 67 -3.50 9.89 0.35
C TYR A 67 -3.76 10.70 -0.93
N MET A 68 -4.75 10.31 -1.72
CA MET A 68 -5.10 11.01 -2.96
C MET A 68 -5.50 12.46 -2.69
N ARG A 69 -6.33 12.71 -1.67
CA ARG A 69 -6.74 14.06 -1.29
C ARG A 69 -5.55 14.94 -0.93
N ASP A 70 -4.64 14.43 -0.10
CA ASP A 70 -3.54 15.23 0.44
C ASP A 70 -2.43 15.47 -0.60
N ASN A 71 -2.31 14.62 -1.62
CA ASN A 71 -1.24 14.69 -2.62
C ASN A 71 -1.71 15.15 -4.00
N ALA A 72 -3.01 15.31 -4.25
CA ALA A 72 -3.56 15.64 -5.57
C ALA A 72 -2.92 16.87 -6.23
N GLY A 73 -2.70 17.96 -5.46
CA GLY A 73 -2.09 19.18 -5.99
C GLY A 73 -0.66 18.95 -6.48
N LYS A 74 0.17 18.29 -5.66
CA LYS A 74 1.54 17.94 -6.03
C LYS A 74 1.58 17.00 -7.23
N LEU A 75 0.72 15.98 -7.24
CA LEU A 75 0.62 15.04 -8.37
C LEU A 75 0.19 15.72 -9.67
N PHE A 76 -0.66 16.75 -9.58
CA PHE A 76 -1.06 17.56 -10.72
C PHE A 76 0.11 18.38 -11.27
N GLU A 77 0.83 19.09 -10.40
CA GLU A 77 2.05 19.84 -10.77
C GLU A 77 3.10 18.90 -11.39
N GLU A 78 3.39 17.76 -10.77
CA GLU A 78 4.34 16.76 -11.26
C GLU A 78 3.94 16.14 -12.62
N ALA A 79 2.67 16.21 -13.01
CA ALA A 79 2.18 15.69 -14.29
C ALA A 79 2.28 16.72 -15.43
N GLU A 80 2.44 18.00 -15.12
CA GLU A 80 2.65 19.08 -16.10
C GLU A 80 4.13 19.34 -16.39
N ASP A 81 5.04 18.83 -15.55
CA ASP A 81 6.50 18.84 -15.70
C ASP A 81 7.03 17.79 -16.71
#